data_AF-A0A2D5XD01-F1
#
_entry.id   AF-A0A2D5XD01-F1
#
_cell.length_a   1.000
_cell.length_b   1.000
_cell.length_c   1.000
_cell.angle_alpha   90.00
_cell.angle_beta   90.00
_cell.angle_gamma   90.00
#
_symmetry.space_group_name_H-M   'P 1'
#
loop_
_entity.id
_entity.type
_entity.pdbx_description
1 polymer ?
#
loop_
_entity_poly.entity_id
_entity_poly.type
_entity_poly.pdbx_seq_one_letter_code
_entity_poly.pdbx_strand_id
1 'polypeptide(L)'
;MNKKALKQKVDEFLKDKTKKKITLEVPPDFSIYWIRNPLSAWFRKLALLILSKVPPMHFKTWLFRLMGYDFRRDVCLPGFIYIDEYFPELIRLDKGVLVGGMTTIKPWSLKNNKLTLGRIHIARRTLLGGWAKVGPGVTIYEHVIAGIEAEITRDVPKDSFVVGNDRVLKTWTKEEIERHFGESTHDPKFGKKVRQLTKKFRKNKGLRTIHFRNNGNRLNAGCEWWRARPVWRIYYNGIFVESSLLMPFESIRKLLYKLMGVKFGKNVKLGKRVSFDHIYGDMVKVGNNVIIEDDVFFDGHEYTTTETVYGKTLVKDNAHLKKGCYIREGLIIGKNAVIEEKAVVMKDINDNEIFYEDGSIDHSEASREEQPHNWASPSQYIRRVSEIEGKSFVRGVKGLWYLALALADITPKGHENPYNKIDRGASTIYLSGYLSVPRSIDTFERHSGLSVAYTATTDVNELDRIIDYAVSKHGWVNVIGFSDGGKLIENYINAHGDSKVSHFYAIATNPVRAVTNKVTHIVGDRDMLAPMESEYRSTGINYKTVYGGHTFMFSDKRTIGEIADIINPVTIASLYNPSSASFSFNLKPANDNAPFSMRKAA
;
A
#
# COMPACT_ATOMS: atom_id res chain seq x y z
N MET A 1 11.22 -30.07 8.21
CA MET A 1 11.79 -30.59 6.95
C MET A 1 13.11 -29.88 6.65
N ASN A 2 14.18 -30.59 6.25
CA ASN A 2 15.47 -29.94 5.94
C ASN A 2 15.51 -29.34 4.52
N LYS A 3 16.50 -28.47 4.25
CA LYS A 3 16.65 -27.74 2.98
C LYS A 3 16.70 -28.64 1.74
N LYS A 4 17.43 -29.76 1.81
CA LYS A 4 17.61 -30.69 0.67
C LYS A 4 16.30 -31.39 0.32
N ALA A 5 15.59 -31.89 1.34
CA ALA A 5 14.29 -32.55 1.16
C ALA A 5 13.23 -31.58 0.62
N LEU A 6 13.20 -30.34 1.12
CA LEU A 6 12.29 -29.31 0.62
C LEU A 6 12.53 -29.01 -0.86
N LYS A 7 13.80 -28.81 -1.27
CA LYS A 7 14.17 -28.57 -2.66
C LYS A 7 13.76 -29.74 -3.57
N GLN A 8 14.01 -30.97 -3.15
CA GLN A 8 13.62 -32.15 -3.90
C GLN A 8 12.10 -32.21 -4.14
N LYS A 9 11.28 -31.99 -3.11
CA LYS A 9 9.81 -31.98 -3.26
C LYS A 9 9.32 -30.88 -4.22
N VAL A 10 9.97 -29.71 -4.18
CA VAL A 10 9.67 -28.62 -5.11
C VAL A 10 10.05 -29.02 -6.55
N ASP A 11 11.24 -29.58 -6.75
CA ASP A 11 11.70 -30.02 -8.08
C ASP A 11 10.80 -31.14 -8.66
N GLU A 12 10.35 -32.08 -7.82
CA GLU A 12 9.37 -33.12 -8.20
C GLU A 12 8.03 -32.51 -8.63
N PHE A 13 7.51 -31.53 -7.87
CA PHE A 13 6.28 -30.81 -8.24
C PHE A 13 6.45 -30.03 -9.55
N LEU A 14 7.60 -29.39 -9.77
CA LEU A 14 7.86 -28.64 -11.00
C LEU A 14 7.92 -29.56 -12.23
N LYS A 15 8.49 -30.76 -12.09
CA LYS A 15 8.54 -31.80 -13.14
C LYS A 15 7.17 -32.42 -13.42
N ASP A 16 6.37 -32.65 -12.37
CA ASP A 16 5.03 -33.20 -12.49
C ASP A 16 4.04 -32.11 -12.95
N LYS A 17 3.75 -32.11 -14.25
CA LYS A 17 2.79 -31.17 -14.86
C LYS A 17 1.33 -31.49 -14.54
N THR A 18 1.03 -32.66 -14.00
CA THR A 18 -0.35 -33.07 -13.66
C THR A 18 -0.80 -32.46 -12.33
N LYS A 19 0.15 -32.21 -11.42
CA LYS A 19 -0.15 -31.57 -10.14
C LYS A 19 -0.38 -30.07 -10.30
N LYS A 20 -1.57 -29.64 -9.89
CA LYS A 20 -2.00 -28.24 -9.91
C LYS A 20 -1.41 -27.40 -8.79
N LYS A 21 -1.31 -27.96 -7.58
CA LYS A 21 -0.91 -27.24 -6.35
C LYS A 21 -0.22 -28.18 -5.37
N ILE A 22 0.70 -27.65 -4.57
CA ILE A 22 1.34 -28.34 -3.45
C ILE A 22 1.50 -27.37 -2.28
N THR A 23 1.31 -27.88 -1.06
CA THR A 23 1.57 -27.13 0.17
C THR A 23 2.58 -27.92 1.00
N LEU A 24 3.63 -27.25 1.45
CA LEU A 24 4.78 -27.82 2.15
C LEU A 24 5.02 -27.04 3.44
N GLU A 25 5.23 -27.76 4.54
CA GLU A 25 5.67 -27.13 5.79
C GLU A 25 7.16 -26.77 5.70
N VAL A 26 7.49 -25.54 6.07
CA VAL A 26 8.83 -24.97 6.02
C VAL A 26 9.23 -24.48 7.41
N PRO A 27 10.52 -24.51 7.77
CA PRO A 27 10.95 -24.00 9.07
C PRO A 27 10.81 -22.46 9.15
N PRO A 28 10.78 -21.86 10.36
CA PRO A 28 10.62 -20.41 10.55
C PRO A 28 11.69 -19.55 9.87
N ASP A 29 12.90 -20.10 9.66
CA ASP A 29 14.03 -19.46 9.00
C ASP A 29 14.06 -19.68 7.46
N PHE A 30 12.97 -20.23 6.90
CA PHE A 30 12.89 -20.53 5.48
C PHE A 30 13.13 -19.30 4.62
N SER A 31 14.06 -19.44 3.66
CA SER A 31 14.27 -18.50 2.57
C SER A 31 13.92 -19.13 1.24
N ILE A 32 13.23 -18.40 0.36
CA ILE A 32 12.91 -18.85 -1.01
C ILE A 32 14.18 -19.23 -1.79
N TYR A 33 15.34 -18.66 -1.44
CA TYR A 33 16.63 -18.98 -2.03
C TYR A 33 17.17 -20.37 -1.65
N TRP A 34 16.51 -21.07 -0.73
CA TRP A 34 16.80 -22.47 -0.46
C TRP A 34 16.41 -23.38 -1.62
N ILE A 35 15.39 -22.97 -2.37
CA ILE A 35 14.81 -23.71 -3.49
C ILE A 35 15.01 -23.01 -4.83
N ARG A 36 15.35 -21.71 -4.85
CA ARG A 36 15.65 -20.95 -6.07
C ARG A 36 17.03 -20.32 -6.06
N ASN A 37 17.63 -20.21 -7.24
CA ASN A 37 18.94 -19.57 -7.38
C ASN A 37 18.80 -18.04 -7.27
N PRO A 38 19.48 -17.38 -6.30
CA PRO A 38 19.38 -15.94 -6.08
C PRO A 38 19.85 -15.10 -7.28
N LEU A 39 20.88 -15.54 -8.00
CA LEU A 39 21.36 -14.85 -9.20
C LEU A 39 20.29 -14.86 -10.29
N SER A 40 19.66 -16.01 -10.53
CA SER A 40 18.58 -16.13 -11.53
C SER A 40 17.36 -15.26 -11.17
N ALA A 41 16.99 -15.23 -9.90
CA ALA A 41 15.90 -14.38 -9.40
C ALA A 41 16.24 -12.90 -9.56
N TRP A 42 17.49 -12.51 -9.27
CA TRP A 42 17.96 -11.14 -9.45
C TRP A 42 17.94 -10.71 -10.93
N PHE A 43 18.47 -11.53 -11.84
CA PHE A 43 18.42 -11.24 -13.28
C PHE A 43 16.99 -11.11 -13.79
N ARG A 44 16.08 -12.00 -13.35
CA ARG A 44 14.65 -11.90 -13.69
C ARG A 44 14.03 -10.63 -13.12
N LYS A 45 14.33 -10.28 -11.87
CA LYS A 45 13.83 -9.05 -11.26
C LYS A 45 14.30 -7.80 -12.02
N LEU A 46 15.57 -7.75 -12.41
CA LEU A 46 16.12 -6.67 -13.24
C LEU A 46 15.43 -6.62 -14.61
N ALA A 47 15.25 -7.79 -15.25
CA ALA A 47 14.54 -7.88 -16.53
C ALA A 47 13.08 -7.42 -16.40
N LEU A 48 12.37 -7.80 -15.33
CA LEU A 48 11.00 -7.36 -15.05
C LEU A 48 10.92 -5.85 -14.84
N LEU A 49 11.90 -5.24 -14.16
CA LEU A 49 11.97 -3.79 -14.01
C LEU A 49 12.08 -3.10 -15.38
N ILE A 50 12.96 -3.59 -16.26
CA ILE A 50 13.11 -3.05 -17.62
C ILE A 50 11.82 -3.27 -18.42
N LEU A 51 11.28 -4.50 -18.41
CA LEU A 51 10.06 -4.88 -19.13
C LEU A 51 8.83 -4.11 -18.68
N SER A 52 8.79 -3.65 -17.42
CA SER A 52 7.71 -2.79 -16.92
C SER A 52 7.62 -1.45 -17.68
N LYS A 53 8.72 -1.02 -18.31
CA LYS A 53 8.85 0.21 -19.08
C LYS A 53 8.87 0.00 -20.60
N VAL A 54 9.00 -1.24 -21.08
CA VAL A 54 9.07 -1.57 -22.51
C VAL A 54 7.66 -1.62 -23.12
N PRO A 55 7.32 -0.73 -24.07
CA PRO A 55 5.95 -0.64 -24.56
C PRO A 55 5.53 -1.75 -25.56
N PRO A 56 6.36 -2.20 -26.54
CA PRO A 56 5.92 -3.19 -27.53
C PRO A 56 5.60 -4.57 -26.93
N MET A 57 4.33 -4.95 -26.97
CA MET A 57 3.82 -6.15 -26.28
C MET A 57 4.37 -7.48 -26.83
N HIS A 58 4.55 -7.58 -28.14
CA HIS A 58 5.08 -8.80 -28.78
C HIS A 58 6.54 -9.05 -28.40
N PHE A 59 7.31 -7.96 -28.32
CA PHE A 59 8.69 -8.03 -27.86
C PHE A 59 8.74 -8.38 -26.36
N LYS A 60 7.85 -7.78 -25.55
CA LYS A 60 7.72 -8.07 -24.13
C LYS A 60 7.36 -9.55 -23.87
N THR A 61 6.36 -10.09 -24.59
CA THR A 61 5.95 -11.50 -24.49
C THR A 61 7.04 -12.46 -24.96
N TRP A 62 7.81 -12.12 -25.99
CA TRP A 62 9.00 -12.89 -26.36
C TRP A 62 10.05 -12.92 -25.24
N LEU A 63 10.37 -11.78 -24.62
CA LEU A 63 11.30 -11.71 -23.48
C LEU A 63 10.79 -12.50 -22.26
N PHE A 64 9.48 -12.46 -21.97
CA PHE A 64 8.89 -13.30 -20.93
C PHE A 64 9.10 -14.80 -21.20
N ARG A 65 8.95 -15.26 -22.44
CA ARG A 65 9.20 -16.68 -22.77
C ARG A 65 10.65 -17.08 -22.49
N LEU A 66 11.62 -16.21 -22.79
CA LEU A 66 13.02 -16.46 -22.46
C LEU A 66 13.27 -16.60 -20.95
N MET A 67 12.46 -15.95 -20.12
CA MET A 67 12.55 -16.06 -18.66
C MET A 67 11.87 -17.31 -18.07
N GLY A 68 11.15 -18.09 -18.89
CA GLY A 68 10.50 -19.35 -18.49
C GLY A 68 8.98 -19.30 -18.36
N TYR A 69 8.34 -18.18 -18.73
CA TYR A 69 6.88 -18.04 -18.70
C TYR A 69 6.21 -18.71 -19.91
N ASP A 70 5.04 -19.34 -19.73
CA ASP A 70 4.23 -19.88 -20.84
C ASP A 70 3.18 -18.86 -21.32
N PHE A 71 3.64 -17.79 -21.98
CA PHE A 71 2.73 -16.79 -22.56
C PHE A 71 2.50 -17.05 -24.03
N ARG A 72 1.25 -17.17 -24.45
CA ARG A 72 0.89 -17.35 -25.86
C ARG A 72 0.89 -16.01 -26.61
N ARG A 73 0.60 -16.06 -27.90
CA ARG A 73 0.59 -14.87 -28.78
C ARG A 73 -0.57 -13.94 -28.40
N ASP A 74 -0.35 -12.64 -28.59
CA ASP A 74 -1.33 -11.58 -28.30
C ASP A 74 -1.80 -11.56 -26.83
N VAL A 75 -0.97 -12.03 -25.90
CA VAL A 75 -1.14 -11.72 -24.47
C VAL A 75 -0.77 -10.25 -24.25
N CYS A 76 -1.67 -9.48 -23.65
CA CYS A 76 -1.46 -8.08 -23.30
C CYS A 76 -1.12 -7.92 -21.81
N LEU A 77 0.12 -7.52 -21.55
CA LEU A 77 0.70 -7.22 -20.24
C LEU A 77 1.17 -5.75 -20.22
N PRO A 78 0.32 -4.77 -19.86
CA PRO A 78 0.69 -3.37 -19.70
C PRO A 78 1.87 -3.16 -18.72
N GLY A 79 2.29 -1.90 -18.60
CA GLY A 79 3.26 -1.50 -17.58
C GLY A 79 2.76 -1.84 -16.16
N PHE A 80 3.70 -1.95 -15.23
CA PHE A 80 3.41 -2.13 -13.79
C PHE A 80 2.62 -3.39 -13.40
N ILE A 81 2.76 -4.49 -14.14
CA ILE A 81 2.25 -5.80 -13.68
C ILE A 81 3.26 -6.43 -12.73
N TYR A 82 2.77 -6.96 -11.61
CA TYR A 82 3.56 -7.68 -10.62
C TYR A 82 3.47 -9.17 -10.90
N ILE A 83 4.53 -9.71 -11.50
CA ILE A 83 4.59 -11.10 -11.90
C ILE A 83 5.83 -11.77 -11.35
N ASP A 84 5.70 -13.04 -10.98
CA ASP A 84 6.64 -13.74 -10.11
C ASP A 84 8.01 -14.02 -10.74
N GLU A 85 9.07 -13.51 -10.12
CA GLU A 85 10.45 -13.75 -10.54
C GLU A 85 10.96 -15.17 -10.20
N TYR A 86 10.33 -15.87 -9.26
CA TYR A 86 10.85 -17.12 -8.71
C TYR A 86 10.41 -18.36 -9.50
N PHE A 87 9.12 -18.47 -9.84
CA PHE A 87 8.48 -19.63 -10.49
C PHE A 87 7.71 -19.23 -11.76
N PRO A 88 8.36 -18.60 -12.76
CA PRO A 88 7.71 -18.24 -14.01
C PRO A 88 7.13 -19.44 -14.76
N GLU A 89 7.72 -20.63 -14.61
CA GLU A 89 7.23 -21.87 -15.22
C GLU A 89 5.88 -22.35 -14.68
N LEU A 90 5.38 -21.75 -13.59
CA LEU A 90 4.06 -22.02 -13.03
C LEU A 90 2.98 -21.10 -13.60
N ILE A 91 3.32 -20.10 -14.42
CA ILE A 91 2.34 -19.13 -14.94
C ILE A 91 2.15 -19.32 -16.44
N ARG A 92 0.92 -19.62 -16.83
CA ARG A 92 0.49 -19.74 -18.22
C ARG A 92 -0.61 -18.74 -18.55
N LEU A 93 -0.40 -17.98 -19.62
CA LEU A 93 -1.39 -17.04 -20.17
C LEU A 93 -1.66 -17.43 -21.63
N ASP A 94 -2.91 -17.79 -21.94
CA ASP A 94 -3.30 -18.23 -23.27
C ASP A 94 -3.57 -17.08 -24.25
N LYS A 95 -3.87 -17.43 -25.51
CA LYS A 95 -3.97 -16.45 -26.61
C LYS A 95 -5.03 -15.39 -26.30
N GLY A 96 -4.69 -14.13 -26.53
CA GLY A 96 -5.64 -13.02 -26.42
C GLY A 96 -6.01 -12.60 -24.99
N VAL A 97 -5.37 -13.17 -23.95
CA VAL A 97 -5.50 -12.70 -22.56
C VAL A 97 -5.11 -11.22 -22.48
N LEU A 98 -5.96 -10.41 -21.85
CA LEU A 98 -5.69 -9.01 -21.55
C LEU A 98 -5.63 -8.84 -20.03
N VAL A 99 -4.50 -8.33 -19.54
CA VAL A 99 -4.29 -8.08 -18.11
C VAL A 99 -4.29 -6.57 -17.89
N GLY A 100 -5.00 -6.09 -16.89
CA GLY A 100 -5.00 -4.69 -16.48
C GLY A 100 -3.70 -4.31 -15.77
N GLY A 101 -3.37 -3.02 -15.77
CA GLY A 101 -2.20 -2.50 -15.05
C GLY A 101 -2.29 -2.81 -13.55
N MET A 102 -1.14 -2.87 -12.88
CA MET A 102 -1.06 -3.11 -11.42
C MET A 102 -1.63 -4.46 -10.94
N THR A 103 -1.95 -5.38 -11.86
CA THR A 103 -2.36 -6.74 -11.53
C THR A 103 -1.19 -7.53 -10.94
N THR A 104 -1.47 -8.35 -9.92
CA THR A 104 -0.51 -9.27 -9.31
C THR A 104 -0.83 -10.71 -9.68
N ILE A 105 0.12 -11.43 -10.27
CA ILE A 105 0.00 -12.86 -10.59
C ILE A 105 1.13 -13.59 -9.87
N LYS A 106 0.77 -14.31 -8.80
CA LYS A 106 1.76 -14.94 -7.92
C LYS A 106 1.44 -16.43 -7.70
N PRO A 107 2.25 -17.35 -8.23
CA PRO A 107 2.01 -18.78 -8.18
C PRO A 107 2.45 -19.40 -6.85
N TRP A 108 2.82 -18.59 -5.85
CA TRP A 108 3.21 -19.06 -4.54
C TRP A 108 2.81 -18.13 -3.40
N SER A 109 2.65 -18.70 -2.21
CA SER A 109 2.42 -17.97 -0.97
C SER A 109 3.15 -18.65 0.19
N LEU A 110 3.59 -17.86 1.17
CA LEU A 110 4.13 -18.34 2.43
C LEU A 110 3.25 -17.80 3.55
N LYS A 111 2.49 -18.67 4.21
CA LYS A 111 1.61 -18.33 5.34
C LYS A 111 1.83 -19.36 6.44
N ASN A 112 1.98 -18.94 7.69
CA ASN A 112 2.08 -19.82 8.87
C ASN A 112 3.03 -21.01 8.67
N ASN A 113 4.27 -20.74 8.23
CA ASN A 113 5.28 -21.77 7.94
C ASN A 113 4.83 -22.81 6.89
N LYS A 114 3.89 -22.45 6.01
CA LYS A 114 3.43 -23.28 4.89
C LYS A 114 3.71 -22.56 3.58
N LEU A 115 4.63 -23.13 2.80
CA LEU A 115 4.88 -22.73 1.42
C LEU A 115 3.87 -23.44 0.52
N THR A 116 3.02 -22.66 -0.13
CA THR A 116 2.11 -23.15 -1.16
C THR A 116 2.63 -22.73 -2.53
N LEU A 117 2.78 -23.68 -3.45
CA LEU A 117 3.07 -23.44 -4.86
C LEU A 117 1.88 -23.94 -5.68
N GLY A 118 1.52 -23.25 -6.75
CA GLY A 118 0.45 -23.70 -7.63
C GLY A 118 0.51 -23.09 -9.02
N ARG A 119 0.18 -23.92 -10.00
CA ARG A 119 0.12 -23.56 -11.41
C ARG A 119 -1.04 -22.60 -11.64
N ILE A 120 -0.73 -21.42 -12.16
CA ILE A 120 -1.71 -20.43 -12.58
C ILE A 120 -1.93 -20.61 -14.08
N HIS A 121 -3.19 -20.80 -14.48
CA HIS A 121 -3.59 -20.85 -15.88
C HIS A 121 -4.70 -19.85 -16.13
N ILE A 122 -4.44 -18.88 -17.00
CA ILE A 122 -5.44 -17.92 -17.46
C ILE A 122 -5.72 -18.24 -18.93
N ALA A 123 -6.92 -18.74 -19.18
CA ALA A 123 -7.34 -19.26 -20.47
C ALA A 123 -7.58 -18.16 -21.51
N ARG A 124 -7.82 -18.57 -22.76
CA ARG A 124 -7.91 -17.63 -23.89
C ARG A 124 -9.03 -16.61 -23.67
N ARG A 125 -8.82 -15.43 -24.24
CA ARG A 125 -9.82 -14.33 -24.25
C ARG A 125 -10.29 -13.91 -22.85
N THR A 126 -9.49 -14.10 -21.81
CA THR A 126 -9.81 -13.58 -20.47
C THR A 126 -9.34 -12.14 -20.32
N LEU A 127 -10.14 -11.32 -19.63
CA LEU A 127 -9.80 -9.96 -19.20
C LEU A 127 -9.61 -9.95 -17.69
N LEU A 128 -8.43 -9.56 -17.21
CA LEU A 128 -8.25 -9.16 -15.82
C LEU A 128 -8.30 -7.65 -15.72
N GLY A 129 -9.20 -7.11 -14.90
CA GLY A 129 -9.23 -5.69 -14.56
C GLY A 129 -7.92 -5.26 -13.89
N GLY A 130 -7.68 -3.95 -13.86
CA GLY A 130 -6.53 -3.40 -13.15
C GLY A 130 -6.56 -3.78 -11.66
N TRP A 131 -5.40 -3.83 -11.02
CA TRP A 131 -5.25 -4.17 -9.59
C TRP A 131 -5.78 -5.54 -9.16
N ALA A 132 -6.15 -6.42 -10.10
CA ALA A 132 -6.56 -7.78 -9.75
C ALA A 132 -5.41 -8.58 -9.11
N LYS A 133 -5.74 -9.60 -8.33
CA LYS A 133 -4.78 -10.51 -7.68
C LYS A 133 -5.13 -11.94 -8.04
N VAL A 134 -4.14 -12.72 -8.48
CA VAL A 134 -4.31 -14.13 -8.81
C VAL A 134 -3.37 -14.97 -7.95
N GLY A 135 -3.96 -15.85 -7.14
CA GLY A 135 -3.27 -16.68 -6.16
C GLY A 135 -2.78 -18.03 -6.67
N PRO A 136 -2.07 -18.80 -5.81
CA PRO A 136 -1.44 -20.06 -6.20
C PRO A 136 -2.45 -21.16 -6.55
N GLY A 137 -2.27 -21.74 -7.74
CA GLY A 137 -3.04 -22.91 -8.18
C GLY A 137 -4.40 -22.55 -8.76
N VAL A 138 -4.58 -21.34 -9.26
CA VAL A 138 -5.84 -20.85 -9.83
C VAL A 138 -5.90 -21.12 -11.35
N THR A 139 -7.03 -21.64 -11.81
CA THR A 139 -7.40 -21.66 -13.23
C THR A 139 -8.55 -20.69 -13.48
N ILE A 140 -8.30 -19.68 -14.31
CA ILE A 140 -9.33 -18.77 -14.82
C ILE A 140 -9.70 -19.26 -16.22
N TYR A 141 -10.91 -19.79 -16.38
CA TYR A 141 -11.36 -20.36 -17.64
C TYR A 141 -11.69 -19.28 -18.70
N GLU A 142 -12.05 -19.74 -19.89
CA GLU A 142 -12.26 -18.89 -21.07
C GLU A 142 -13.42 -17.91 -20.86
N HIS A 143 -13.35 -16.76 -21.53
CA HIS A 143 -14.39 -15.72 -21.49
C HIS A 143 -14.71 -15.22 -20.08
N VAL A 144 -13.70 -15.14 -19.24
CA VAL A 144 -13.83 -14.51 -17.92
C VAL A 144 -13.45 -13.03 -18.02
N ILE A 145 -14.26 -12.18 -17.37
CA ILE A 145 -13.82 -10.84 -16.96
C ILE A 145 -13.64 -10.88 -15.44
N ALA A 146 -12.47 -10.50 -14.96
CA ALA A 146 -12.29 -10.13 -13.56
C ALA A 146 -12.40 -8.61 -13.43
N GLY A 147 -13.22 -8.13 -12.50
CA GLY A 147 -13.34 -6.71 -12.20
C GLY A 147 -12.03 -6.10 -11.72
N ILE A 148 -12.01 -4.77 -11.66
CA ILE A 148 -10.93 -4.03 -11.01
C ILE A 148 -10.84 -4.50 -9.54
N GLU A 149 -9.63 -4.66 -9.03
CA GLU A 149 -9.34 -5.10 -7.65
C GLU A 149 -9.87 -6.50 -7.26
N ALA A 150 -10.33 -7.32 -8.23
CA ALA A 150 -10.76 -8.68 -7.94
C ALA A 150 -9.61 -9.52 -7.35
N GLU A 151 -9.87 -10.18 -6.24
CA GLU A 151 -8.98 -11.15 -5.61
C GLU A 151 -9.46 -12.56 -5.97
N ILE A 152 -8.60 -13.29 -6.68
CA ILE A 152 -8.91 -14.60 -7.24
C ILE A 152 -8.03 -15.63 -6.55
N THR A 153 -8.63 -16.40 -5.65
CA THR A 153 -7.96 -17.43 -4.84
C THR A 153 -8.38 -18.85 -5.23
N ARG A 154 -9.47 -19.00 -5.99
CA ARG A 154 -9.98 -20.27 -6.52
C ARG A 154 -10.23 -20.20 -8.03
N ASP A 155 -10.54 -21.35 -8.61
CA ASP A 155 -10.88 -21.44 -10.02
C ASP A 155 -12.12 -20.61 -10.35
N VAL A 156 -12.06 -19.91 -11.48
CA VAL A 156 -13.16 -19.06 -11.95
C VAL A 156 -13.81 -19.73 -13.16
N PRO A 157 -15.11 -20.09 -13.10
CA PRO A 157 -15.77 -20.83 -14.17
C PRO A 157 -15.78 -20.06 -15.48
N LYS A 158 -15.87 -20.80 -16.59
CA LYS A 158 -15.94 -20.20 -17.93
C LYS A 158 -17.13 -19.26 -18.05
N ASP A 159 -17.04 -18.35 -19.01
CA ASP A 159 -18.14 -17.48 -19.40
C ASP A 159 -18.69 -16.65 -18.23
N SER A 160 -17.83 -16.17 -17.33
CA SER A 160 -18.27 -15.51 -16.09
C SER A 160 -17.65 -14.12 -15.85
N PHE A 161 -18.34 -13.32 -15.03
CA PHE A 161 -17.85 -12.06 -14.47
C PHE A 161 -17.55 -12.26 -12.98
N VAL A 162 -16.30 -12.09 -12.57
CA VAL A 162 -15.86 -12.22 -11.18
C VAL A 162 -15.43 -10.86 -10.61
N VAL A 163 -15.83 -10.55 -9.38
CA VAL A 163 -15.43 -9.33 -8.66
C VAL A 163 -15.15 -9.63 -7.20
N GLY A 164 -14.54 -8.67 -6.48
CA GLY A 164 -14.26 -8.82 -5.06
C GLY A 164 -13.45 -10.09 -4.80
N ASN A 165 -13.79 -10.82 -3.74
CA ASN A 165 -13.11 -12.07 -3.39
C ASN A 165 -13.82 -13.28 -4.03
N ASP A 166 -13.38 -13.66 -5.24
CA ASP A 166 -13.89 -14.79 -6.02
C ASP A 166 -15.42 -14.81 -6.24
N ARG A 167 -16.12 -13.66 -6.16
CA ARG A 167 -17.57 -13.61 -6.32
C ARG A 167 -17.94 -13.56 -7.79
N VAL A 168 -18.54 -14.62 -8.30
CA VAL A 168 -19.15 -14.63 -9.64
C VAL A 168 -20.44 -13.82 -9.59
N LEU A 169 -20.44 -12.67 -10.26
CA LEU A 169 -21.59 -11.79 -10.39
C LEU A 169 -22.58 -12.26 -11.45
N LYS A 170 -22.04 -12.78 -12.55
CA LYS A 170 -22.82 -13.07 -13.75
C LYS A 170 -22.16 -14.15 -14.58
N THR A 171 -22.99 -14.95 -15.26
CA THR A 171 -22.57 -15.78 -16.38
C THR A 171 -23.08 -15.15 -17.67
N TRP A 172 -22.25 -15.10 -18.70
CA TRP A 172 -22.54 -14.46 -19.98
C TRP A 172 -23.50 -15.30 -20.82
N THR A 173 -24.40 -14.65 -21.55
CA THR A 173 -25.12 -15.30 -22.66
C THR A 173 -24.20 -15.45 -23.89
N LYS A 174 -24.64 -16.21 -24.90
CA LYS A 174 -23.87 -16.35 -26.16
C LYS A 174 -23.66 -15.00 -26.86
N GLU A 175 -24.67 -14.14 -26.84
CA GLU A 175 -24.62 -12.79 -27.41
C GLU A 175 -23.64 -11.90 -26.65
N GLU A 176 -23.60 -12.01 -25.33
CA GLU A 176 -22.64 -11.28 -24.49
C GLU A 176 -21.21 -11.79 -24.68
N ILE A 177 -21.02 -13.09 -24.89
CA ILE A 177 -19.72 -13.65 -25.23
C ILE A 177 -19.22 -13.05 -26.55
N GLU A 178 -20.05 -13.01 -27.59
CA GLU A 178 -19.68 -12.41 -28.87
C GLU A 178 -19.40 -10.90 -28.73
N ARG A 179 -20.15 -10.20 -27.88
CA ARG A 179 -19.93 -8.78 -27.61
C ARG A 179 -18.59 -8.52 -26.90
N HIS A 180 -18.29 -9.27 -25.85
CA HIS A 180 -17.15 -9.01 -24.98
C HIS A 180 -15.88 -9.74 -25.40
N PHE A 181 -15.99 -10.82 -26.18
CA PHE A 181 -14.91 -11.73 -26.57
C PHE A 181 -14.92 -12.15 -28.05
N GLY A 182 -15.80 -11.62 -28.90
CA GLY A 182 -15.80 -11.93 -30.32
C GLY A 182 -14.48 -11.58 -31.02
N GLU A 183 -14.04 -12.40 -31.97
CA GLU A 183 -12.70 -12.25 -32.54
C GLU A 183 -12.57 -11.05 -33.50
N SER A 184 -11.33 -10.63 -33.72
CA SER A 184 -11.01 -9.60 -34.71
C SER A 184 -11.22 -10.13 -36.14
N THR A 185 -11.82 -9.32 -37.00
CA THR A 185 -11.97 -9.62 -38.43
C THR A 185 -10.68 -9.43 -39.25
N HIS A 186 -9.58 -8.99 -38.64
CA HIS A 186 -8.29 -8.77 -39.31
C HIS A 186 -8.35 -7.81 -40.51
N ASP A 187 -9.14 -6.73 -40.40
CA ASP A 187 -9.27 -5.70 -41.43
C ASP A 187 -7.92 -4.98 -41.66
N PRO A 188 -7.30 -5.10 -42.85
CA PRO A 188 -6.03 -4.45 -43.14
C PRO A 188 -6.13 -2.91 -43.09
N LYS A 189 -7.33 -2.35 -43.30
CA LYS A 189 -7.59 -0.91 -43.27
C LYS A 189 -7.89 -0.39 -41.85
N PHE A 190 -7.99 -1.28 -40.84
CA PHE A 190 -8.35 -0.93 -39.47
C PHE A 190 -7.55 0.25 -38.91
N GLY A 191 -6.22 0.19 -38.99
CA GLY A 191 -5.38 1.27 -38.45
C GLY A 191 -5.59 2.63 -39.10
N LYS A 192 -5.88 2.68 -40.41
CA LYS A 192 -6.20 3.92 -41.12
C LYS A 192 -7.57 4.46 -40.67
N LYS A 193 -8.56 3.58 -40.52
CA LYS A 193 -9.90 3.91 -40.00
C LYS A 193 -9.81 4.47 -38.57
N VAL A 194 -9.10 3.79 -37.67
CA VAL A 194 -8.89 4.23 -36.27
C VAL A 194 -8.24 5.62 -36.22
N ARG A 195 -7.17 5.86 -36.97
CA ARG A 195 -6.52 7.19 -37.01
C ARG A 195 -7.44 8.30 -37.51
N GLN A 196 -8.30 8.02 -38.49
CA GLN A 196 -9.29 8.99 -38.97
C GLN A 196 -10.38 9.25 -37.94
N LEU A 197 -10.90 8.19 -37.30
CA LEU A 197 -11.89 8.26 -36.25
C LEU A 197 -11.37 9.06 -35.05
N THR A 198 -10.17 8.75 -34.55
CA THR A 198 -9.57 9.48 -33.41
C THR A 198 -9.28 10.93 -33.78
N LYS A 199 -8.83 11.22 -35.01
CA LYS A 199 -8.66 12.62 -35.48
C LYS A 199 -9.98 13.39 -35.50
N LYS A 200 -11.08 12.77 -35.96
CA LYS A 200 -12.43 13.39 -35.94
C LYS A 200 -12.92 13.60 -34.51
N PHE A 201 -12.81 12.58 -33.65
CA PHE A 201 -13.19 12.65 -32.25
C PHE A 201 -12.49 13.79 -31.51
N ARG A 202 -11.18 13.97 -31.72
CA ARG A 202 -10.40 15.04 -31.08
C ARG A 202 -10.84 16.45 -31.49
N LYS A 203 -11.29 16.62 -32.74
CA LYS A 203 -11.79 17.90 -33.26
C LYS A 203 -13.23 18.19 -32.81
N ASN A 204 -14.03 17.15 -32.61
CA ASN A 204 -15.42 17.30 -32.20
C ASN A 204 -15.48 17.67 -30.70
N LYS A 205 -16.03 18.83 -30.36
CA LYS A 205 -16.14 19.28 -28.96
C LYS A 205 -17.31 18.66 -28.20
N GLY A 206 -18.34 18.15 -28.89
CA GLY A 206 -19.55 17.59 -28.29
C GLY A 206 -19.47 16.09 -27.96
N LEU A 207 -18.55 15.35 -28.60
CA LEU A 207 -18.35 13.92 -28.30
C LEU A 207 -17.46 13.75 -27.05
N ARG A 208 -17.98 13.09 -26.01
CA ARG A 208 -17.26 12.75 -24.77
C ARG A 208 -16.40 11.51 -24.90
N THR A 209 -16.96 10.43 -25.45
CA THR A 209 -16.27 9.16 -25.66
C THR A 209 -16.38 8.73 -27.11
N ILE A 210 -15.43 7.89 -27.54
CA ILE A 210 -15.51 7.16 -28.79
C ILE A 210 -15.21 5.70 -28.52
N HIS A 211 -16.04 4.84 -29.10
CA HIS A 211 -15.95 3.39 -29.01
C HIS A 211 -15.65 2.85 -30.40
N PHE A 212 -14.73 1.91 -30.49
CA PHE A 212 -14.55 1.17 -31.73
C PHE A 212 -14.10 -0.26 -31.43
N ARG A 213 -14.73 -1.21 -32.14
CA ARG A 213 -14.37 -2.62 -32.09
C ARG A 213 -13.00 -2.85 -32.70
N ASN A 214 -12.19 -3.63 -32.01
CA ASN A 214 -10.86 -4.03 -32.39
C ASN A 214 -10.91 -5.09 -33.50
N ASN A 215 -10.82 -4.60 -34.73
CA ASN A 215 -10.83 -5.41 -35.95
C ASN A 215 -9.46 -5.42 -36.64
N GLY A 216 -8.38 -5.11 -35.91
CA GLY A 216 -7.03 -5.08 -36.45
C GLY A 216 -6.36 -6.45 -36.46
N ASN A 217 -5.02 -6.46 -36.48
CA ASN A 217 -4.28 -7.69 -36.72
C ASN A 217 -4.13 -8.56 -35.46
N ARG A 218 -4.69 -8.12 -34.33
CA ARG A 218 -4.47 -8.70 -33.01
C ARG A 218 -5.79 -9.06 -32.35
N LEU A 219 -5.72 -10.07 -31.48
CA LEU A 219 -6.90 -10.56 -30.76
C LEU A 219 -7.47 -9.54 -29.77
N ASN A 220 -6.65 -8.72 -29.12
CA ASN A 220 -7.13 -7.69 -28.18
C ASN A 220 -6.61 -6.28 -28.52
N ALA A 221 -7.39 -5.29 -28.07
CA ALA A 221 -7.12 -3.88 -28.31
C ALA A 221 -5.80 -3.42 -27.67
N GLY A 222 -5.46 -3.97 -26.51
CA GLY A 222 -4.20 -3.69 -25.80
C GLY A 222 -2.93 -4.16 -26.53
N CYS A 223 -3.02 -4.95 -27.59
CA CYS A 223 -1.86 -5.26 -28.44
C CYS A 223 -1.65 -4.25 -29.59
N GLU A 224 -2.58 -3.32 -29.79
CA GLU A 224 -2.58 -2.36 -30.92
C GLU A 224 -2.63 -0.89 -30.49
N TRP A 225 -2.49 -0.59 -29.19
CA TRP A 225 -2.54 0.77 -28.63
C TRP A 225 -1.59 1.76 -29.34
N TRP A 226 -0.42 1.30 -29.80
CA TRP A 226 0.56 2.13 -30.52
C TRP A 226 0.04 2.67 -31.87
N ARG A 227 -1.05 2.11 -32.40
CA ARG A 227 -1.70 2.58 -33.65
C ARG A 227 -2.59 3.81 -33.40
N ALA A 228 -2.97 4.06 -32.16
CA ALA A 228 -3.90 5.11 -31.77
C ALA A 228 -3.39 6.52 -32.11
N ARG A 229 -2.07 6.72 -31.99
CA ARG A 229 -1.39 7.99 -32.23
C ARG A 229 -0.04 7.79 -32.92
N PRO A 230 0.56 8.85 -33.47
CA PRO A 230 1.96 8.81 -33.86
C PRO A 230 2.83 8.38 -32.68
N VAL A 231 3.66 7.37 -32.91
CA VAL A 231 4.35 6.63 -31.85
C VAL A 231 5.27 7.54 -31.03
N TRP A 232 6.00 8.44 -31.68
CA TRP A 232 6.86 9.44 -31.03
C TRP A 232 6.11 10.34 -30.05
N ARG A 233 4.83 10.64 -30.32
CA ARG A 233 3.97 11.38 -29.39
C ARG A 233 3.68 10.61 -28.13
N ILE A 234 3.41 9.31 -28.26
CA ILE A 234 3.17 8.46 -27.10
C ILE A 234 4.44 8.36 -26.25
N TYR A 235 5.62 8.27 -26.90
CA TYR A 235 6.90 8.22 -26.18
C TYR A 235 7.23 9.51 -25.42
N TYR A 236 7.16 10.69 -26.05
CA TYR A 236 7.47 11.92 -25.30
C TYR A 236 6.42 12.22 -24.22
N ASN A 237 5.13 11.88 -24.45
CA ASN A 237 4.10 11.95 -23.43
C ASN A 237 4.46 11.04 -22.24
N GLY A 238 4.88 9.80 -22.51
CA GLY A 238 5.34 8.86 -21.48
C GLY A 238 6.53 9.41 -20.69
N ILE A 239 7.51 10.03 -21.36
CA ILE A 239 8.64 10.70 -20.70
C ILE A 239 8.15 11.83 -19.78
N PHE A 240 7.18 12.64 -20.23
CA PHE A 240 6.61 13.71 -19.39
C PHE A 240 5.84 13.18 -18.19
N VAL A 241 5.06 12.11 -18.36
CA VAL A 241 4.37 11.44 -17.25
C VAL A 241 5.39 10.93 -16.24
N GLU A 242 6.35 10.10 -16.66
CA GLU A 242 7.36 9.51 -15.77
C GLU A 242 8.22 10.58 -15.09
N SER A 243 8.62 11.62 -15.82
CA SER A 243 9.35 12.75 -15.23
C SER A 243 8.50 13.46 -14.18
N SER A 244 7.21 13.68 -14.47
CA SER A 244 6.28 14.32 -13.52
C SER A 244 6.10 13.52 -12.23
N LEU A 245 6.06 12.18 -12.32
CA LEU A 245 5.96 11.31 -11.14
C LEU A 245 7.17 11.45 -10.18
N LEU A 246 8.35 11.81 -10.70
CA LEU A 246 9.58 11.96 -9.93
C LEU A 246 9.81 13.39 -9.40
N MET A 247 9.21 14.41 -10.03
CA MET A 247 9.49 15.81 -9.73
C MET A 247 8.83 16.28 -8.42
N PRO A 248 9.58 16.88 -7.47
CA PRO A 248 8.99 17.37 -6.23
C PRO A 248 8.16 18.65 -6.44
N PHE A 249 8.57 19.49 -7.39
CA PHE A 249 7.96 20.82 -7.63
C PHE A 249 6.67 20.73 -8.44
N GLU A 250 5.59 21.30 -7.90
CA GLU A 250 4.28 21.31 -8.54
C GLU A 250 4.26 22.07 -9.88
N SER A 251 4.98 23.20 -9.96
CA SER A 251 5.06 24.03 -11.16
C SER A 251 5.62 23.25 -12.36
N ILE A 252 6.67 22.46 -12.14
CA ILE A 252 7.30 21.61 -13.16
C ILE A 252 6.33 20.49 -13.58
N ARG A 253 5.70 19.82 -12.62
CA ARG A 253 4.69 18.77 -12.91
C ARG A 253 3.55 19.31 -13.77
N LYS A 254 3.01 20.50 -13.43
CA LYS A 254 1.98 21.18 -14.23
C LYS A 254 2.49 21.56 -15.62
N LEU A 255 3.73 22.04 -15.74
CA LEU A 255 4.32 22.37 -17.04
C LEU A 255 4.43 21.13 -17.95
N LEU A 256 4.96 20.02 -17.44
CA LEU A 256 5.09 18.76 -18.19
C LEU A 256 3.73 18.27 -18.70
N TYR A 257 2.70 18.31 -17.86
CA TYR A 257 1.35 17.93 -18.26
C TYR A 257 0.69 18.92 -19.24
N LYS A 258 0.98 20.22 -19.14
CA LYS A 258 0.57 21.20 -20.15
C LYS A 258 1.22 20.94 -21.51
N LEU A 259 2.51 20.60 -21.54
CA LEU A 259 3.23 20.23 -22.77
C LEU A 259 2.65 18.95 -23.40
N MET A 260 2.19 18.01 -22.56
CA MET A 260 1.47 16.82 -23.01
C MET A 260 0.11 17.16 -23.63
N GLY A 261 -0.54 18.21 -23.12
CA GLY A 261 -1.78 18.80 -23.63
C GLY A 261 -2.93 18.90 -22.62
N VAL A 262 -2.69 18.58 -21.34
CA VAL A 262 -3.69 18.73 -20.27
C VAL A 262 -4.02 20.21 -20.10
N LYS A 263 -5.31 20.53 -19.98
CA LYS A 263 -5.78 21.92 -19.84
C LYS A 263 -6.14 22.19 -18.38
N PHE A 264 -5.35 23.03 -17.72
CA PHE A 264 -5.62 23.48 -16.35
C PHE A 264 -6.24 24.89 -16.33
N GLY A 265 -7.23 25.09 -15.47
CA GLY A 265 -7.76 26.40 -15.10
C GLY A 265 -6.84 27.17 -14.14
N LYS A 266 -7.37 28.24 -13.56
CA LYS A 266 -6.67 29.06 -12.56
C LYS A 266 -6.62 28.34 -11.21
N ASN A 267 -5.55 28.55 -10.44
CA ASN A 267 -5.41 28.06 -9.06
C ASN A 267 -5.59 26.54 -8.86
N VAL A 268 -5.24 25.72 -9.86
CA VAL A 268 -5.24 24.26 -9.71
C VAL A 268 -4.04 23.81 -8.87
N LYS A 269 -4.32 23.02 -7.83
CA LYS A 269 -3.32 22.29 -7.04
C LYS A 269 -3.15 20.88 -7.58
N LEU A 270 -1.89 20.48 -7.77
CA LEU A 270 -1.54 19.15 -8.29
C LEU A 270 -0.63 18.38 -7.30
N GLY A 271 -1.14 17.28 -6.76
CA GLY A 271 -0.47 16.38 -5.83
C GLY A 271 0.63 15.54 -6.48
N LYS A 272 1.50 14.97 -5.65
CA LYS A 272 2.63 14.14 -6.07
C LYS A 272 2.12 12.84 -6.70
N ARG A 273 2.80 12.36 -7.73
CA ARG A 273 2.47 11.12 -8.45
C ARG A 273 1.05 11.08 -9.06
N VAL A 274 0.39 12.23 -9.20
CA VAL A 274 -0.79 12.32 -10.07
C VAL A 274 -0.36 11.92 -11.47
N SER A 275 -1.10 11.01 -12.08
CA SER A 275 -0.80 10.49 -13.41
C SER A 275 -1.95 10.78 -14.35
N PHE A 276 -1.62 11.24 -15.55
CA PHE A 276 -2.55 11.34 -16.67
C PHE A 276 -2.13 10.36 -17.74
N ASP A 277 -3.08 9.74 -18.42
CA ASP A 277 -2.76 8.79 -19.48
C ASP A 277 -1.81 9.36 -20.56
N HIS A 278 -0.76 8.60 -20.85
CA HIS A 278 0.26 8.97 -21.83
C HIS A 278 -0.24 8.95 -23.30
N ILE A 279 -1.35 8.27 -23.62
CA ILE A 279 -1.89 8.22 -24.99
C ILE A 279 -2.81 9.43 -25.23
N TYR A 280 -3.77 9.66 -24.35
CA TYR A 280 -4.84 10.66 -24.51
C TYR A 280 -4.96 11.67 -23.36
N GLY A 281 -3.90 11.89 -22.57
CA GLY A 281 -3.92 12.91 -21.51
C GLY A 281 -4.23 14.33 -22.00
N ASP A 282 -4.05 14.64 -23.30
CA ASP A 282 -4.50 15.89 -23.92
C ASP A 282 -6.04 16.03 -24.04
N MET A 283 -6.79 15.01 -23.59
CA MET A 283 -8.25 15.00 -23.51
C MET A 283 -8.78 15.37 -22.12
N VAL A 284 -7.89 15.63 -21.15
CA VAL A 284 -8.30 16.02 -19.80
C VAL A 284 -8.33 17.54 -19.65
N LYS A 285 -9.46 18.06 -19.17
CA LYS A 285 -9.65 19.46 -18.82
C LYS A 285 -10.01 19.59 -17.34
N VAL A 286 -9.26 20.42 -16.64
CA VAL A 286 -9.43 20.72 -15.22
C VAL A 286 -9.83 22.19 -15.08
N GLY A 287 -10.89 22.45 -14.33
CA GLY A 287 -11.46 23.77 -14.05
C GLY A 287 -10.61 24.63 -13.12
N ASN A 288 -11.20 25.71 -12.63
CA ASN A 288 -10.57 26.64 -11.69
C ASN A 288 -10.65 26.11 -10.25
N ASN A 289 -9.66 26.43 -9.41
CA ASN A 289 -9.60 26.11 -7.99
C ASN A 289 -9.76 24.61 -7.67
N VAL A 290 -9.42 23.73 -8.62
CA VAL A 290 -9.49 22.28 -8.39
C VAL A 290 -8.31 21.84 -7.54
N ILE A 291 -8.56 20.95 -6.59
CA ILE A 291 -7.54 20.27 -5.80
C ILE A 291 -7.46 18.82 -6.26
N ILE A 292 -6.30 18.41 -6.75
CA ILE A 292 -6.00 17.02 -7.07
C ILE A 292 -4.91 16.59 -6.10
N GLU A 293 -5.22 15.67 -5.20
CA GLU A 293 -4.26 15.16 -4.21
C GLU A 293 -3.29 14.13 -4.79
N ASP A 294 -2.43 13.60 -3.93
CA ASP A 294 -1.41 12.63 -4.32
C ASP A 294 -2.04 11.35 -4.94
N ASP A 295 -1.29 10.68 -5.82
CA ASP A 295 -1.63 9.35 -6.34
C ASP A 295 -2.96 9.25 -7.14
N VAL A 296 -3.60 10.36 -7.52
CA VAL A 296 -4.79 10.34 -8.38
C VAL A 296 -4.42 9.89 -9.80
N PHE A 297 -5.18 8.96 -10.35
CA PHE A 297 -4.97 8.42 -11.70
C PHE A 297 -6.13 8.82 -12.63
N PHE A 298 -5.80 9.52 -13.71
CA PHE A 298 -6.75 9.82 -14.79
C PHE A 298 -6.52 8.87 -15.95
N ASP A 299 -7.47 7.96 -16.17
CA ASP A 299 -7.45 7.16 -17.37
C ASP A 299 -7.93 7.96 -18.59
N GLY A 300 -7.26 7.74 -19.71
CA GLY A 300 -7.61 8.32 -21.01
C GLY A 300 -8.13 7.28 -21.98
N HIS A 301 -8.04 5.99 -21.63
CA HIS A 301 -8.46 4.91 -22.48
C HIS A 301 -8.89 3.66 -21.71
N GLU A 302 -9.81 2.91 -22.29
CA GLU A 302 -10.10 1.55 -21.85
C GLU A 302 -9.84 0.59 -23.00
N TYR A 303 -9.13 -0.50 -22.69
CA TYR A 303 -9.00 -1.64 -23.60
C TYR A 303 -9.77 -2.82 -23.04
N THR A 304 -10.77 -3.27 -23.78
CA THR A 304 -11.40 -4.57 -23.53
C THR A 304 -10.83 -5.60 -24.50
N THR A 305 -11.30 -6.84 -24.43
CA THR A 305 -10.83 -7.86 -25.38
C THR A 305 -11.36 -7.61 -26.80
N THR A 306 -12.43 -6.85 -26.96
CA THR A 306 -13.09 -6.56 -28.25
C THR A 306 -13.11 -5.09 -28.63
N GLU A 307 -12.98 -4.15 -27.70
CA GLU A 307 -13.22 -2.74 -27.95
C GLU A 307 -12.11 -1.85 -27.37
N THR A 308 -11.93 -0.71 -28.01
CA THR A 308 -11.17 0.41 -27.45
C THR A 308 -12.12 1.55 -27.17
N VAL A 309 -11.98 2.14 -25.99
CA VAL A 309 -12.67 3.37 -25.60
C VAL A 309 -11.64 4.47 -25.39
N TYR A 310 -11.91 5.66 -25.92
CA TYR A 310 -11.21 6.88 -25.54
C TYR A 310 -12.19 7.90 -25.03
N GLY A 311 -11.81 8.63 -23.97
CA GLY A 311 -12.68 9.57 -23.29
C GLY A 311 -12.06 10.94 -23.07
N LYS A 312 -12.90 11.97 -23.05
CA LYS A 312 -12.58 13.33 -22.61
C LYS A 312 -13.09 13.55 -21.20
N THR A 313 -12.18 13.60 -20.26
CA THR A 313 -12.51 13.83 -18.85
C THR A 313 -12.54 15.33 -18.55
N LEU A 314 -13.63 15.79 -17.93
CA LEU A 314 -13.82 17.17 -17.50
C LEU A 314 -13.98 17.22 -15.99
N VAL A 315 -13.04 17.87 -15.31
CA VAL A 315 -13.16 18.22 -13.89
C VAL A 315 -13.60 19.68 -13.82
N LYS A 316 -14.78 19.96 -13.28
CA LYS A 316 -15.33 21.33 -13.16
C LYS A 316 -14.71 22.09 -11.97
N ASP A 317 -15.05 23.36 -11.88
CA ASP A 317 -14.49 24.30 -10.91
C ASP A 317 -14.73 23.86 -9.45
N ASN A 318 -13.76 24.14 -8.58
CA ASN A 318 -13.77 23.85 -7.15
C ASN A 318 -13.91 22.36 -6.76
N ALA A 319 -13.76 21.44 -7.71
CA ALA A 319 -13.76 20.01 -7.39
C ALA A 319 -12.52 19.64 -6.54
N HIS A 320 -12.68 18.66 -5.66
CA HIS A 320 -11.60 18.12 -4.82
C HIS A 320 -11.51 16.61 -5.01
N LEU A 321 -10.43 16.16 -5.64
CA LEU A 321 -10.12 14.76 -5.82
C LEU A 321 -9.11 14.36 -4.76
N LYS A 322 -9.56 13.60 -3.76
CA LYS A 322 -8.70 13.13 -2.67
C LYS A 322 -7.78 12.01 -3.10
N LYS A 323 -6.81 11.73 -2.24
CA LYS A 323 -5.67 10.86 -2.52
C LYS A 323 -6.06 9.49 -3.07
N GLY A 324 -5.35 9.09 -4.13
CA GLY A 324 -5.38 7.71 -4.64
C GLY A 324 -6.64 7.30 -5.39
N CYS A 325 -7.53 8.24 -5.75
CA CYS A 325 -8.71 7.89 -6.54
C CYS A 325 -8.35 7.57 -8.00
N TYR A 326 -9.16 6.71 -8.61
CA TYR A 326 -9.09 6.35 -10.03
C TYR A 326 -10.26 7.01 -10.77
N ILE A 327 -9.96 7.74 -11.84
CA ILE A 327 -10.96 8.42 -12.67
C ILE A 327 -10.97 7.77 -14.05
N ARG A 328 -12.07 7.10 -14.40
CA ARG A 328 -12.27 6.50 -15.72
C ARG A 328 -12.29 7.57 -16.83
N GLU A 329 -11.94 7.15 -18.05
CA GLU A 329 -11.97 8.00 -19.23
C GLU A 329 -13.38 8.53 -19.55
N GLY A 330 -13.48 9.80 -19.93
CA GLY A 330 -14.72 10.36 -20.50
C GLY A 330 -15.74 10.86 -19.48
N LEU A 331 -15.37 10.91 -18.20
CA LEU A 331 -16.25 11.33 -17.12
C LEU A 331 -16.29 12.85 -16.92
N ILE A 332 -17.40 13.32 -16.36
CA ILE A 332 -17.57 14.66 -15.83
C ILE A 332 -17.56 14.59 -14.30
N ILE A 333 -16.62 15.29 -13.69
CA ILE A 333 -16.61 15.54 -12.24
C ILE A 333 -17.20 16.92 -12.00
N GLY A 334 -18.32 16.96 -11.26
CA GLY A 334 -19.14 18.13 -11.03
C GLY A 334 -18.45 19.30 -10.32
N LYS A 335 -19.07 20.47 -10.40
CA LYS A 335 -18.61 21.68 -9.72
C LYS A 335 -18.75 21.48 -8.21
N ASN A 336 -17.75 21.86 -7.42
CA ASN A 336 -17.72 21.62 -5.97
C ASN A 336 -17.83 20.13 -5.58
N ALA A 337 -17.65 19.19 -6.51
CA ALA A 337 -17.72 17.77 -6.18
C ALA A 337 -16.49 17.33 -5.39
N VAL A 338 -16.67 16.41 -4.45
CA VAL A 338 -15.59 15.81 -3.67
C VAL A 338 -15.53 14.32 -3.98
N ILE A 339 -14.39 13.84 -4.44
CA ILE A 339 -14.12 12.41 -4.61
C ILE A 339 -13.31 11.96 -3.41
N GLU A 340 -13.86 11.04 -2.63
CA GLU A 340 -13.20 10.51 -1.43
C GLU A 340 -11.96 9.68 -1.74
N GLU A 341 -11.11 9.50 -0.73
CA GLU A 341 -9.84 8.79 -0.88
C GLU A 341 -10.04 7.38 -1.45
N LYS A 342 -9.17 6.99 -2.39
CA LYS A 342 -9.14 5.66 -3.03
C LYS A 342 -10.42 5.25 -3.79
N ALA A 343 -11.36 6.16 -4.02
CA ALA A 343 -12.57 5.82 -4.77
C ALA A 343 -12.27 5.46 -6.25
N VAL A 344 -12.95 4.45 -6.78
CA VAL A 344 -12.93 4.11 -8.20
C VAL A 344 -14.15 4.74 -8.90
N VAL A 345 -13.92 5.84 -9.62
CA VAL A 345 -14.98 6.62 -10.26
C VAL A 345 -15.26 6.08 -11.66
N MET A 346 -16.41 5.42 -11.80
CA MET A 346 -16.85 4.76 -13.05
C MET A 346 -18.03 5.46 -13.74
N LYS A 347 -18.57 6.52 -13.12
CA LYS A 347 -19.73 7.30 -13.60
C LYS A 347 -19.49 8.81 -13.44
N ASP A 348 -20.28 9.60 -14.15
CA ASP A 348 -20.31 11.05 -13.94
C ASP A 348 -20.73 11.37 -12.50
N ILE A 349 -20.11 12.41 -11.93
CA ILE A 349 -20.37 12.90 -10.58
C ILE A 349 -21.05 14.27 -10.66
N ASN A 350 -22.14 14.45 -9.94
CA ASN A 350 -22.94 15.66 -10.01
C ASN A 350 -22.27 16.84 -9.31
N ASP A 351 -22.77 18.04 -9.59
CA ASP A 351 -22.32 19.24 -8.90
C ASP A 351 -22.71 19.16 -7.41
N ASN A 352 -21.79 19.53 -6.51
CA ASN A 352 -21.91 19.45 -5.04
C ASN A 352 -22.04 18.02 -4.46
N GLU A 353 -21.79 16.98 -5.25
CA GLU A 353 -21.82 15.60 -4.78
C GLU A 353 -20.51 15.24 -4.05
N ILE A 354 -20.62 14.56 -2.91
CA ILE A 354 -19.50 13.84 -2.29
C ILE A 354 -19.63 12.38 -2.72
N PHE A 355 -18.70 11.93 -3.56
CA PHE A 355 -18.64 10.55 -4.03
C PHE A 355 -17.69 9.74 -3.16
N TYR A 356 -18.23 8.72 -2.52
CA TYR A 356 -17.50 7.62 -1.92
C TYR A 356 -17.94 6.32 -2.61
N GLU A 357 -17.04 5.35 -2.67
CA GLU A 357 -17.40 4.01 -3.16
C GLU A 357 -18.25 3.32 -2.10
N ASP A 358 -19.52 3.07 -2.41
CA ASP A 358 -20.45 2.38 -1.53
C ASP A 358 -20.02 0.91 -1.39
N GLY A 359 -19.69 0.50 -0.17
CA GLY A 359 -19.32 -0.87 0.20
C GLY A 359 -20.46 -1.89 0.11
N SER A 360 -21.47 -1.66 -0.74
CA SER A 360 -22.62 -2.55 -0.96
C SER A 360 -22.29 -3.79 -1.82
N ILE A 361 -21.02 -4.01 -2.16
CA ILE A 361 -20.48 -5.37 -2.21
C ILE A 361 -20.10 -5.71 -0.76
N ASP A 362 -20.99 -6.42 -0.08
CA ASP A 362 -20.80 -6.86 1.30
C ASP A 362 -19.41 -7.51 1.51
N HIS A 363 -18.46 -6.70 1.96
CA HIS A 363 -17.15 -7.12 2.43
C HIS A 363 -17.17 -7.36 3.95
N SER A 364 -18.35 -7.27 4.59
CA SER A 364 -18.48 -7.25 6.05
C SER A 364 -18.60 -8.64 6.69
N GLU A 365 -18.90 -9.69 5.92
CA GLU A 365 -18.86 -11.08 6.40
C GLU A 365 -17.58 -11.86 6.03
N ALA A 366 -16.79 -11.40 5.06
CA ALA A 366 -15.51 -12.03 4.70
C ALA A 366 -14.28 -11.48 5.45
N SER A 367 -14.48 -10.51 6.35
CA SER A 367 -13.39 -9.80 7.07
C SER A 367 -13.32 -10.12 8.57
N ARG A 368 -14.11 -11.09 9.06
CA ARG A 368 -14.11 -11.48 10.48
C ARG A 368 -13.28 -12.71 10.85
N GLU A 369 -12.52 -13.31 9.93
CA GLU A 369 -11.60 -14.40 10.32
C GLU A 369 -10.26 -14.52 9.58
N GLU A 370 -9.85 -13.54 8.76
CA GLU A 370 -8.45 -13.48 8.30
C GLU A 370 -7.87 -12.08 8.52
N GLN A 371 -6.77 -12.04 9.28
CA GLN A 371 -5.99 -10.84 9.55
C GLN A 371 -5.65 -10.10 8.25
N PRO A 372 -5.69 -8.76 8.24
CA PRO A 372 -5.36 -7.99 7.06
C PRO A 372 -3.92 -8.27 6.67
N HIS A 373 -3.78 -8.94 5.53
CA HIS A 373 -2.53 -9.16 4.87
C HIS A 373 -1.76 -7.84 4.76
N ASN A 374 -0.58 -7.80 5.36
CA ASN A 374 0.33 -6.66 5.31
C ASN A 374 1.05 -6.64 3.95
N TRP A 375 0.30 -6.46 2.85
CA TRP A 375 0.85 -5.97 1.59
C TRP A 375 0.49 -4.50 1.47
N ALA A 376 1.50 -3.66 1.65
CA ALA A 376 1.36 -2.23 1.41
C ALA A 376 0.75 -2.02 0.01
N SER A 377 -0.20 -1.09 -0.15
CA SER A 377 -0.67 -0.71 -1.50
C SER A 377 0.54 -0.43 -2.40
N PRO A 378 0.47 -0.65 -3.73
CA PRO A 378 1.57 -0.28 -4.62
C PRO A 378 2.03 1.17 -4.43
N SER A 379 1.15 2.11 -4.06
CA SER A 379 1.53 3.48 -3.67
C SER A 379 2.37 3.54 -2.38
N GLN A 380 2.13 2.67 -1.41
CA GLN A 380 2.95 2.51 -0.21
C GLN A 380 4.27 1.74 -0.47
N TYR A 381 4.29 0.78 -1.42
CA TYR A 381 5.51 0.09 -1.83
C TYR A 381 6.39 0.93 -2.76
N ILE A 382 5.84 1.66 -3.74
CA ILE A 382 6.55 2.65 -4.58
C ILE A 382 7.06 3.79 -3.70
N ARG A 383 6.30 4.23 -2.69
CA ARG A 383 6.82 5.13 -1.65
C ARG A 383 8.01 4.50 -0.91
N ARG A 384 7.92 3.24 -0.46
CA ARG A 384 9.07 2.53 0.16
C ARG A 384 10.27 2.40 -0.78
N VAL A 385 10.10 1.94 -2.01
CA VAL A 385 11.18 1.73 -2.98
C VAL A 385 11.78 3.06 -3.42
N SER A 386 10.98 4.10 -3.68
CA SER A 386 11.49 5.44 -4.00
C SER A 386 12.21 6.11 -2.82
N GLU A 387 11.75 5.90 -1.58
CA GLU A 387 12.43 6.39 -0.36
C GLU A 387 13.68 5.58 -0.02
N ILE A 388 13.72 4.27 -0.30
CA ILE A 388 14.86 3.37 -0.08
C ILE A 388 15.89 3.50 -1.20
N GLU A 389 15.48 3.54 -2.47
CA GLU A 389 16.35 3.69 -3.65
C GLU A 389 16.81 5.13 -3.83
N GLY A 390 16.00 6.14 -3.52
CA GLY A 390 16.44 7.54 -3.48
C GLY A 390 17.51 7.76 -2.39
N LYS A 391 17.35 7.14 -1.21
CA LYS A 391 18.37 7.16 -0.15
C LYS A 391 19.55 6.23 -0.44
N SER A 392 19.37 5.10 -1.13
CA SER A 392 20.45 4.16 -1.49
C SER A 392 21.25 4.61 -2.70
N PHE A 393 20.66 5.33 -3.65
CA PHE A 393 21.37 5.97 -4.75
C PHE A 393 22.21 7.13 -4.22
N VAL A 394 21.65 8.00 -3.37
CA VAL A 394 22.41 9.09 -2.73
C VAL A 394 23.48 8.56 -1.75
N ARG A 395 23.21 7.49 -0.99
CA ARG A 395 24.21 6.82 -0.13
C ARG A 395 25.22 5.99 -0.92
N GLY A 396 24.85 5.40 -2.04
CA GLY A 396 25.72 4.65 -2.94
C GLY A 396 26.66 5.57 -3.71
N VAL A 397 26.14 6.71 -4.20
CA VAL A 397 26.95 7.79 -4.79
C VAL A 397 27.83 8.45 -3.74
N LYS A 398 27.34 8.71 -2.51
CA LYS A 398 28.18 9.16 -1.39
C LYS A 398 29.22 8.11 -0.98
N GLY A 399 28.87 6.82 -0.97
CA GLY A 399 29.76 5.72 -0.62
C GLY A 399 30.87 5.54 -1.64
N LEU A 400 30.54 5.61 -2.94
CA LEU A 400 31.52 5.64 -4.02
C LEU A 400 32.38 6.91 -3.99
N TRP A 401 31.80 8.06 -3.62
CA TRP A 401 32.52 9.31 -3.42
C TRP A 401 33.50 9.24 -2.24
N TYR A 402 33.11 8.72 -1.09
CA TYR A 402 34.00 8.51 0.06
C TYR A 402 35.05 7.43 -0.18
N LEU A 403 34.72 6.37 -0.95
CA LEU A 403 35.68 5.36 -1.38
C LEU A 403 36.70 5.95 -2.37
N ALA A 404 36.26 6.79 -3.30
CA ALA A 404 37.15 7.50 -4.23
C ALA A 404 38.05 8.52 -3.51
N LEU A 405 37.53 9.25 -2.51
CA LEU A 405 38.33 10.16 -1.67
C LEU A 405 39.35 9.41 -0.80
N ALA A 406 38.98 8.23 -0.29
CA ALA A 406 39.88 7.37 0.47
C ALA A 406 40.98 6.72 -0.41
N LEU A 407 40.67 6.36 -1.66
CA LEU A 407 41.64 5.84 -2.63
C LEU A 407 42.55 6.94 -3.22
N ALA A 408 42.09 8.19 -3.23
CA ALA A 408 42.86 9.35 -3.69
C ALA A 408 43.66 10.04 -2.57
N ASP A 409 43.51 9.61 -1.31
CA ASP A 409 44.11 10.20 -0.11
C ASP A 409 43.82 11.70 0.09
N ILE A 410 42.62 12.13 -0.30
CA ILE A 410 42.15 13.51 -0.16
C ILE A 410 40.99 13.53 0.84
N THR A 411 41.31 13.65 2.12
CA THR A 411 40.30 14.00 3.15
C THR A 411 40.16 15.52 3.24
N PRO A 412 38.99 16.11 2.93
CA PRO A 412 38.76 17.53 3.18
C PRO A 412 38.85 17.81 4.69
N LYS A 413 39.64 18.81 5.09
CA LYS A 413 39.78 19.22 6.50
C LYS A 413 38.39 19.51 7.10
N GLY A 414 38.00 18.75 8.12
CA GLY A 414 36.77 18.95 8.90
C GLY A 414 35.70 17.85 8.83
N HIS A 415 35.92 16.75 8.10
CA HIS A 415 35.00 15.60 8.09
C HIS A 415 35.61 14.38 8.80
N GLU A 416 35.01 13.93 9.91
CA GLU A 416 35.39 12.68 10.59
C GLU A 416 34.98 11.44 9.78
N ASN A 417 35.89 10.46 9.68
CA ASN A 417 35.65 9.18 9.02
C ASN A 417 34.79 8.26 9.92
N PRO A 418 33.55 7.91 9.52
CA PRO A 418 32.62 7.16 10.36
C PRO A 418 33.01 5.68 10.57
N TYR A 419 34.05 5.17 9.89
CA TYR A 419 34.50 3.79 10.04
C TYR A 419 35.56 3.58 11.14
N ASN A 420 36.05 4.65 11.78
CA ASN A 420 37.07 4.57 12.82
C ASN A 420 36.55 4.34 14.26
N LYS A 421 35.24 4.10 14.45
CA LYS A 421 34.62 3.90 15.78
C LYS A 421 33.72 2.65 15.87
N ILE A 422 34.06 1.56 15.19
CA ILE A 422 33.38 0.29 15.44
C ILE A 422 34.08 -0.40 16.61
N ASP A 423 33.50 -0.24 17.79
CA ASP A 423 33.82 -1.02 19.00
C ASP A 423 33.47 -2.49 18.75
N ARG A 424 34.45 -3.38 18.91
CA ARG A 424 34.35 -4.82 18.56
C ARG A 424 33.84 -5.68 19.72
N GLY A 425 33.44 -5.09 20.85
CA GLY A 425 33.08 -5.82 22.08
C GLY A 425 31.60 -5.93 22.44
N ALA A 426 30.68 -5.20 21.79
CA ALA A 426 29.26 -5.22 22.14
C ALA A 426 28.46 -6.05 21.13
N SER A 427 28.01 -7.23 21.56
CA SER A 427 26.97 -8.02 20.88
C SER A 427 25.62 -7.33 21.00
N THR A 428 25.45 -6.19 20.32
CA THR A 428 24.15 -5.56 20.10
C THR A 428 23.51 -6.25 18.90
N ILE A 429 22.56 -7.14 19.17
CA ILE A 429 21.73 -7.78 18.14
C ILE A 429 20.90 -6.69 17.47
N TYR A 430 21.37 -6.25 16.30
CA TYR A 430 20.58 -5.47 15.36
C TYR A 430 19.40 -6.34 14.88
N LEU A 431 18.24 -6.22 15.54
CA LEU A 431 16.96 -6.68 15.00
C LEU A 431 16.43 -5.66 13.97
N SER A 432 17.25 -5.36 12.95
CA SER A 432 16.80 -4.63 11.77
C SER A 432 16.13 -5.61 10.81
N GLY A 433 14.84 -5.88 11.00
CA GLY A 433 14.15 -6.80 10.09
C GLY A 433 12.63 -6.82 10.13
N TYR A 434 11.96 -6.39 11.20
CA TYR A 434 10.54 -6.73 11.40
C TYR A 434 9.62 -5.61 11.90
N LEU A 435 9.98 -4.34 11.72
CA LEU A 435 9.31 -3.26 12.46
C LEU A 435 8.55 -2.31 11.55
N SER A 436 7.47 -2.86 10.98
CA SER A 436 6.32 -2.07 10.59
C SER A 436 5.23 -2.23 11.64
N VAL A 437 5.20 -1.27 12.60
CA VAL A 437 4.03 -0.86 13.40
C VAL A 437 3.75 -1.81 14.58
N PRO A 438 3.47 -1.29 15.81
CA PRO A 438 2.34 -0.40 16.12
C PRO A 438 2.67 1.10 16.11
N ARG A 439 1.76 1.89 15.55
CA ARG A 439 1.85 3.35 15.33
C ARG A 439 0.80 4.11 16.16
N SER A 440 -0.07 3.39 16.86
CA SER A 440 -1.00 3.93 17.85
C SER A 440 -1.26 2.90 18.96
N ILE A 441 -1.72 3.35 20.12
CA ILE A 441 -2.10 2.50 21.27
C ILE A 441 -3.07 1.42 20.83
N ASP A 442 -4.12 1.81 20.12
CA ASP A 442 -5.14 0.90 19.62
C ASP A 442 -4.55 -0.15 18.66
N THR A 443 -3.51 0.22 17.90
CA THR A 443 -2.80 -0.76 17.09
C THR A 443 -1.95 -1.70 17.95
N PHE A 444 -1.31 -1.20 19.01
CA PHE A 444 -0.52 -2.02 19.93
C PHE A 444 -1.41 -3.01 20.70
N GLU A 445 -2.52 -2.55 21.27
CA GLU A 445 -3.48 -3.40 21.99
C GLU A 445 -4.06 -4.48 21.08
N ARG A 446 -4.44 -4.11 19.85
CA ARG A 446 -4.98 -5.05 18.86
C ARG A 446 -3.97 -6.12 18.44
N HIS A 447 -2.68 -5.82 18.44
CA HIS A 447 -1.63 -6.76 18.02
C HIS A 447 -1.07 -7.58 19.18
N SER A 448 -0.92 -6.99 20.36
CA SER A 448 -0.37 -7.67 21.53
C SER A 448 -1.43 -8.41 22.34
N GLY A 449 -2.71 -8.03 22.21
CA GLY A 449 -3.78 -8.47 23.10
C GLY A 449 -3.68 -7.88 24.51
N LEU A 450 -2.74 -6.96 24.75
CA LEU A 450 -2.49 -6.33 26.03
C LEU A 450 -3.09 -4.93 26.04
N SER A 451 -3.91 -4.65 27.04
CA SER A 451 -4.43 -3.32 27.34
C SER A 451 -3.30 -2.39 27.77
N VAL A 452 -3.35 -1.13 27.38
CA VAL A 452 -2.29 -0.16 27.68
C VAL A 452 -2.88 1.02 28.48
N ALA A 453 -2.27 1.38 29.60
CA ALA A 453 -2.59 2.63 30.30
C ALA A 453 -1.37 3.55 30.37
N TYR A 454 -1.64 4.85 30.22
CA TYR A 454 -0.64 5.89 30.43
C TYR A 454 -0.78 6.46 31.82
N THR A 455 0.35 6.64 32.47
CA THR A 455 0.45 7.53 33.63
C THR A 455 1.54 8.54 33.38
N ALA A 456 1.42 9.70 33.99
CA ALA A 456 2.49 10.67 34.04
C ALA A 456 2.65 11.12 35.49
N THR A 457 3.24 10.23 36.31
CA THR A 457 3.59 10.50 37.70
C THR A 457 5.10 10.57 37.86
N THR A 458 5.53 11.52 38.68
CA THR A 458 6.92 11.64 39.15
C THR A 458 7.09 11.07 40.57
N ASP A 459 6.01 10.59 41.21
CA ASP A 459 6.04 10.00 42.55
C ASP A 459 6.23 8.48 42.47
N VAL A 460 7.33 7.99 43.04
CA VAL A 460 7.68 6.58 43.07
C VAL A 460 6.69 5.76 43.90
N ASN A 461 6.07 6.34 44.94
CA ASN A 461 5.06 5.64 45.75
C ASN A 461 3.69 5.55 45.06
N GLU A 462 3.38 6.46 44.15
CA GLU A 462 2.21 6.35 43.27
C GLU A 462 2.45 5.28 42.21
N LEU A 463 3.68 5.20 41.66
CA LEU A 463 4.10 4.13 40.76
C LEU A 463 3.99 2.74 41.40
N ASP A 464 4.45 2.58 42.66
CA ASP A 464 4.35 1.30 43.41
C ASP A 464 2.90 0.86 43.59
N ARG A 465 2.01 1.80 43.95
CA ARG A 465 0.58 1.50 44.13
C ARG A 465 -0.10 1.06 42.82
N ILE A 466 0.26 1.66 41.70
CA ILE A 466 -0.26 1.28 40.38
C ILE A 466 0.23 -0.13 40.00
N ILE A 467 1.51 -0.41 40.22
CA ILE A 467 2.11 -1.73 39.95
C ILE A 467 1.49 -2.79 40.86
N ASP A 468 1.35 -2.53 42.15
CA ASP A 468 0.72 -3.46 43.10
C ASP A 468 -0.72 -3.77 42.74
N TYR A 469 -1.49 -2.74 42.37
CA TYR A 469 -2.85 -2.93 41.92
C TYR A 469 -2.91 -3.80 40.65
N ALA A 470 -2.07 -3.51 39.66
CA ALA A 470 -1.99 -4.25 38.41
C ALA A 470 -1.66 -5.73 38.63
N VAL A 471 -0.64 -5.99 39.47
CA VAL A 471 -0.18 -7.34 39.80
C VAL A 471 -1.22 -8.08 40.63
N SER A 472 -1.93 -7.41 41.55
CA SER A 472 -3.00 -8.03 42.33
C SER A 472 -4.16 -8.56 41.46
N LYS A 473 -4.39 -7.92 40.30
CA LYS A 473 -5.45 -8.30 39.37
C LYS A 473 -5.01 -9.34 38.34
N HIS A 474 -3.77 -9.27 37.86
CA HIS A 474 -3.31 -10.00 36.68
C HIS A 474 -2.12 -10.94 36.93
N GLY A 475 -1.56 -10.91 38.14
CA GLY A 475 -0.38 -11.69 38.54
C GLY A 475 0.95 -11.16 37.98
N TRP A 476 0.92 -10.25 37.00
CA TRP A 476 2.10 -9.66 36.40
C TRP A 476 1.80 -8.32 35.71
N VAL A 477 2.86 -7.52 35.47
CA VAL A 477 2.80 -6.26 34.74
C VAL A 477 4.11 -6.02 33.99
N ASN A 478 4.05 -5.37 32.82
CA ASN A 478 5.22 -4.85 32.11
C ASN A 478 5.18 -3.32 32.12
N VAL A 479 6.34 -2.70 32.33
CA VAL A 479 6.44 -1.24 32.48
C VAL A 479 7.44 -0.66 31.50
N ILE A 480 7.04 0.41 30.81
CA ILE A 480 7.87 1.13 29.84
C ILE A 480 8.02 2.58 30.29
N GLY A 481 9.26 3.03 30.49
CA GLY A 481 9.57 4.41 30.87
C GLY A 481 10.21 5.19 29.73
N PHE A 482 9.65 6.36 29.40
CA PHE A 482 10.16 7.23 28.34
C PHE A 482 10.95 8.40 28.93
N SER A 483 12.06 8.77 28.28
CA SER A 483 12.91 9.91 28.65
C SER A 483 13.36 9.82 30.11
N ASP A 484 13.10 10.83 30.95
CA ASP A 484 13.38 10.82 32.38
C ASP A 484 12.59 9.76 33.17
N GLY A 485 11.52 9.20 32.58
CA GLY A 485 10.78 8.06 33.15
C GLY A 485 11.63 6.80 33.29
N GLY A 486 12.63 6.60 32.42
CA GLY A 486 13.59 5.50 32.56
C GLY A 486 14.43 5.58 33.84
N LYS A 487 14.80 6.80 34.27
CA LYS A 487 15.49 7.04 35.56
C LYS A 487 14.56 6.88 36.76
N LEU A 488 13.29 7.22 36.61
CA LEU A 488 12.31 7.02 37.68
C LEU A 488 12.06 5.54 37.95
N ILE A 489 12.02 4.71 36.89
CA ILE A 489 11.95 3.25 36.99
C ILE A 489 13.21 2.68 37.65
N GLU A 490 14.38 3.20 37.32
CA GLU A 490 15.63 2.85 38.00
C GLU A 490 15.54 3.13 39.52
N ASN A 491 15.03 4.31 39.89
CA ASN A 491 14.82 4.67 41.29
C ASN A 491 13.79 3.76 41.98
N TYR A 492 12.70 3.40 41.29
CA TYR A 492 11.72 2.44 41.80
C TYR A 492 12.35 1.07 42.09
N ILE A 493 13.10 0.51 41.13
CA ILE A 493 13.76 -0.79 41.28
C ILE A 493 14.76 -0.76 42.44
N ASN A 494 15.50 0.33 42.60
CA ASN A 494 16.44 0.48 43.70
C ASN A 494 15.76 0.60 45.08
N ALA A 495 14.55 1.17 45.14
CA ALA A 495 13.82 1.38 46.39
C ALA A 495 12.90 0.21 46.79
N HIS A 496 12.25 -0.44 45.83
CA HIS A 496 11.20 -1.45 46.07
C HIS A 496 11.52 -2.84 45.48
N GLY A 497 12.62 -2.96 44.71
CA GLY A 497 12.98 -4.18 43.99
C GLY A 497 12.18 -4.39 42.69
N ASP A 498 12.48 -5.48 41.97
CA ASP A 498 11.85 -5.83 40.68
C ASP A 498 11.01 -7.13 40.75
N SER A 499 10.72 -7.60 41.96
CA SER A 499 9.97 -8.85 42.19
C SER A 499 8.53 -8.77 41.68
N LYS A 500 7.93 -7.58 41.73
CA LYS A 500 6.54 -7.29 41.36
C LYS A 500 6.32 -7.12 39.85
N VAL A 501 7.38 -7.07 39.04
CA VAL A 501 7.27 -6.74 37.61
C VAL A 501 7.89 -7.82 36.75
N SER A 502 7.29 -8.09 35.58
CA SER A 502 7.75 -9.12 34.64
C SER A 502 8.90 -8.65 33.77
N HIS A 503 8.81 -7.43 33.23
CA HIS A 503 9.85 -6.84 32.43
C HIS A 503 9.77 -5.31 32.44
N PHE A 504 10.95 -4.69 32.47
CA PHE A 504 11.12 -3.24 32.40
C PHE A 504 11.82 -2.84 31.11
N TYR A 505 11.25 -1.88 30.40
CA TYR A 505 11.87 -1.28 29.22
C TYR A 505 12.16 0.19 29.49
N ALA A 506 13.43 0.54 29.57
CA ALA A 506 13.88 1.91 29.83
C ALA A 506 14.37 2.56 28.54
N ILE A 507 13.64 3.58 28.07
CA ILE A 507 13.92 4.30 26.83
C ILE A 507 14.39 5.69 27.23
N ALA A 508 15.69 5.84 27.48
CA ALA A 508 16.28 7.08 27.96
C ALA A 508 17.47 7.52 27.08
N THR A 509 17.68 8.84 27.00
CA THR A 509 18.84 9.44 26.32
C THR A 509 20.17 9.11 27.01
N ASN A 510 20.12 8.74 28.29
CA ASN A 510 21.27 8.27 29.05
C ASN A 510 21.08 6.78 29.43
N PRO A 511 22.17 5.99 29.48
CA PRO A 511 22.11 4.59 29.90
C PRO A 511 21.64 4.47 31.36
N VAL A 512 20.59 3.67 31.57
CA VAL A 512 20.06 3.30 32.90
C VAL A 512 20.93 2.17 33.47
N ARG A 513 21.33 2.26 34.75
CA ARG A 513 22.30 1.35 35.38
C ARG A 513 21.65 0.34 36.34
N ALA A 514 20.35 0.10 36.23
CA ALA A 514 19.64 -0.85 37.08
C ALA A 514 20.25 -2.26 37.01
N VAL A 515 20.36 -2.94 38.16
CA VAL A 515 21.24 -4.10 38.40
C VAL A 515 20.55 -5.45 38.08
N THR A 516 19.37 -5.46 37.47
CA THR A 516 18.57 -6.69 37.31
C THR A 516 18.46 -7.16 35.87
N ASN A 517 18.34 -8.49 35.68
CA ASN A 517 18.22 -9.13 34.36
C ASN A 517 16.83 -8.95 33.71
N LYS A 518 15.89 -8.30 34.40
CA LYS A 518 14.55 -7.96 33.89
C LYS A 518 14.48 -6.56 33.27
N VAL A 519 15.59 -5.81 33.27
CA VAL A 519 15.67 -4.46 32.70
C VAL A 519 16.34 -4.51 31.33
N THR A 520 15.61 -4.07 30.31
CA THR A 520 16.14 -3.88 28.96
C THR A 520 16.31 -2.39 28.69
N HIS A 521 17.55 -1.94 28.48
CA HIS A 521 17.85 -0.56 28.08
C HIS A 521 17.81 -0.41 26.57
N ILE A 522 17.16 0.65 26.11
CA ILE A 522 16.98 0.96 24.69
C ILE A 522 17.55 2.37 24.43
N VAL A 523 18.68 2.45 23.71
CA VAL A 523 19.43 3.71 23.47
C VAL A 523 18.96 4.43 22.20
N GLY A 524 18.28 5.57 22.38
CA GLY A 524 18.36 6.76 21.53
C GLY A 524 17.57 6.82 20.20
N ASP A 525 16.81 7.91 20.04
CA ASP A 525 16.40 8.70 18.85
C ASP A 525 15.98 8.04 17.53
N ARG A 526 15.96 6.71 17.41
CA ARG A 526 15.53 5.98 16.20
C ARG A 526 14.78 4.69 16.52
N ASP A 527 13.88 4.74 17.50
CA ASP A 527 13.27 3.52 18.02
C ASP A 527 11.80 3.29 17.70
N MET A 528 11.43 1.99 17.74
CA MET A 528 10.12 1.41 17.43
C MET A 528 8.92 2.09 18.07
N LEU A 529 9.12 2.69 19.24
CA LEU A 529 8.08 3.26 20.10
C LEU A 529 8.00 4.79 20.00
N ALA A 530 8.86 5.43 19.20
CA ALA A 530 8.77 6.84 18.86
C ALA A 530 7.38 7.28 18.33
N PRO A 531 6.59 6.43 17.64
CA PRO A 531 5.21 6.75 17.31
C PRO A 531 4.28 6.90 18.53
N MET A 532 4.41 6.03 19.56
CA MET A 532 3.65 6.13 20.81
C MET A 532 4.02 7.40 21.59
N GLU A 533 5.29 7.79 21.55
CA GLU A 533 5.75 9.08 22.10
C GLU A 533 5.23 10.28 21.28
N SER A 534 5.10 10.15 19.96
CA SER A 534 4.58 11.23 19.09
C SER A 534 3.07 11.42 19.19
N GLU A 535 2.31 10.37 19.47
CA GLU A 535 0.86 10.44 19.69
C GLU A 535 0.57 11.14 21.03
N TYR A 536 1.37 10.86 22.08
CA TYR A 536 1.41 11.63 23.33
C TYR A 536 1.68 13.13 23.10
N ARG A 537 2.54 13.49 22.13
CA ARG A 537 2.79 14.90 21.76
C ARG A 537 1.64 15.56 21.00
N SER A 538 0.71 14.77 20.43
CA SER A 538 -0.37 15.27 19.57
C SER A 538 -1.71 15.49 20.29
N THR A 539 -1.86 15.00 21.53
CA THR A 539 -3.09 15.12 22.33
C THR A 539 -3.27 16.48 23.04
N GLY A 540 -2.38 17.45 22.80
CA GLY A 540 -2.61 18.85 23.18
C GLY A 540 -2.33 19.21 24.66
N ILE A 541 -1.60 18.37 25.40
CA ILE A 541 -1.24 18.67 26.79
C ILE A 541 -0.15 19.74 26.85
N ASN A 542 -0.46 20.85 27.52
CA ASN A 542 0.35 22.07 27.50
C ASN A 542 1.71 21.87 28.21
N TYR A 543 2.78 22.31 27.54
CA TYR A 543 4.19 21.96 27.74
C TYR A 543 4.88 22.35 29.07
N LYS A 544 4.15 22.73 30.13
CA LYS A 544 4.77 23.26 31.36
C LYS A 544 4.72 22.39 32.60
N THR A 545 4.07 21.22 32.58
CA THR A 545 3.81 20.49 33.84
C THR A 545 4.01 18.99 33.84
N VAL A 546 4.56 18.36 32.79
CA VAL A 546 4.67 16.89 32.76
C VAL A 546 6.03 16.44 32.22
N TYR A 547 6.96 16.21 33.15
CA TYR A 547 8.20 15.47 32.93
C TYR A 547 8.00 14.03 33.42
N GLY A 548 8.30 13.00 32.61
CA GLY A 548 8.32 11.58 33.03
C GLY A 548 7.07 10.75 32.70
N GLY A 549 6.73 10.59 31.42
CA GLY A 549 5.63 9.72 31.00
C GLY A 549 5.97 8.22 31.12
N HIS A 550 5.04 7.42 31.64
CA HIS A 550 5.14 5.96 31.76
C HIS A 550 3.98 5.26 31.06
N THR A 551 4.26 4.10 30.49
CA THR A 551 3.26 3.26 29.84
C THR A 551 3.24 1.89 30.50
N PHE A 552 2.06 1.51 30.98
CA PHE A 552 1.80 0.23 31.61
C PHE A 552 0.99 -0.67 30.69
N MET A 553 1.26 -1.97 30.76
CA MET A 553 0.58 -2.97 29.95
C MET A 553 -0.07 -4.04 30.83
N PHE A 554 -1.34 -4.33 30.54
CA PHE A 554 -2.23 -5.21 31.32
C PHE A 554 -2.95 -6.21 30.42
N SER A 555 -3.57 -7.24 31.00
CA SER A 555 -4.36 -8.24 30.26
C SER A 555 -5.85 -7.92 30.10
N ASP A 556 -6.42 -6.97 30.86
CA ASP A 556 -7.86 -6.62 30.81
C ASP A 556 -8.08 -5.09 30.71
N LYS A 557 -9.07 -4.66 29.92
CA LYS A 557 -9.44 -3.26 29.71
C LYS A 557 -10.24 -2.65 30.87
N ARG A 558 -10.95 -3.45 31.68
CA ARG A 558 -11.73 -2.94 32.83
C ARG A 558 -10.85 -2.29 33.90
N THR A 559 -9.63 -2.79 34.04
CA THR A 559 -8.61 -2.31 34.98
C THR A 559 -8.18 -0.87 34.69
N ILE A 560 -8.32 -0.38 33.44
CA ILE A 560 -7.98 1.01 33.08
C ILE A 560 -8.88 2.00 33.83
N GLY A 561 -10.17 1.70 33.95
CA GLY A 561 -11.13 2.56 34.67
C GLY A 561 -10.86 2.61 36.17
N GLU A 562 -10.46 1.49 36.77
CA GLU A 562 -10.21 1.37 38.22
C GLU A 562 -8.85 1.95 38.64
N ILE A 563 -7.84 1.92 37.74
CA ILE A 563 -6.54 2.60 37.97
C ILE A 563 -6.70 4.13 37.95
N ALA A 564 -7.67 4.65 37.20
CA ALA A 564 -7.93 6.10 37.16
C ALA A 564 -8.33 6.66 38.53
N ASP A 565 -8.96 5.86 39.39
CA ASP A 565 -9.37 6.24 40.75
C ASP A 565 -8.18 6.25 41.75
N ILE A 566 -7.04 5.65 41.39
CA ILE A 566 -5.81 5.61 42.20
C ILE A 566 -4.93 6.86 41.96
N ILE A 567 -5.14 7.53 40.82
CA ILE A 567 -4.32 8.64 40.34
C ILE A 567 -4.92 9.99 40.80
N ASN A 568 -4.06 10.92 41.24
CA ASN A 568 -4.49 12.25 41.71
C ASN A 568 -5.24 13.04 40.59
N PRO A 569 -6.37 13.74 40.86
CA PRO A 569 -7.28 14.25 39.81
C PRO A 569 -6.70 15.27 38.83
N VAL A 570 -5.54 15.85 39.12
CA VAL A 570 -4.85 16.81 38.24
C VAL A 570 -4.28 16.12 36.98
N THR A 571 -4.22 14.78 36.96
CA THR A 571 -3.65 13.96 35.86
C THR A 571 -4.72 13.37 34.92
N ILE A 572 -6.01 13.67 35.13
CA ILE A 572 -7.17 13.04 34.44
C ILE A 572 -7.60 13.81 33.17
N ALA A 573 -6.66 14.10 32.27
CA ALA A 573 -7.00 14.67 30.95
C ALA A 573 -6.67 13.73 29.77
N SER A 574 -6.16 12.51 30.01
CA SER A 574 -5.58 11.69 28.94
C SER A 574 -6.04 10.22 28.86
N LEU A 575 -7.02 9.79 29.67
CA LEU A 575 -7.46 8.39 29.69
C LEU A 575 -8.66 8.06 28.77
N TYR A 576 -9.27 9.03 28.07
CA TYR A 576 -10.45 8.79 27.22
C TYR A 576 -10.26 9.17 25.75
N ASN A 577 -10.46 8.18 24.88
CA ASN A 577 -10.48 8.25 23.42
C ASN A 577 -11.80 8.87 22.91
N PRO A 578 -11.83 10.05 22.25
CA PRO A 578 -13.06 10.60 21.69
C PRO A 578 -13.23 10.11 20.24
N SER A 579 -13.56 8.84 20.06
CA SER A 579 -14.08 8.37 18.76
C SER A 579 -15.14 7.27 18.84
N SER A 580 -15.50 6.79 20.03
CA SER A 580 -16.61 5.85 20.18
C SER A 580 -17.21 5.85 21.59
N ALA A 581 -18.00 6.88 21.94
CA ALA A 581 -19.05 6.78 22.94
C ALA A 581 -19.87 8.08 22.98
N SER A 582 -21.09 8.02 22.45
CA SER A 582 -22.17 8.85 22.97
C SER A 582 -22.51 8.34 24.38
N PHE A 583 -21.81 8.84 25.40
CA PHE A 583 -22.22 8.75 26.80
C PHE A 583 -22.03 10.11 27.44
N SER A 584 -23.14 10.80 27.69
CA SER A 584 -23.19 12.01 28.48
C SER A 584 -22.96 11.68 29.95
N PHE A 585 -21.78 12.01 30.48
CA PHE A 585 -21.61 12.18 31.92
C PHE A 585 -21.90 13.65 32.27
N ASN A 586 -23.04 13.85 32.93
CA ASN A 586 -23.37 15.09 33.63
C ASN A 586 -22.35 15.29 34.76
N LEU A 587 -21.37 16.16 34.55
CA LEU A 587 -20.62 16.74 35.65
C LEU A 587 -21.48 17.84 36.29
N LYS A 588 -22.20 17.49 37.37
CA LYS A 588 -22.60 18.47 38.38
C LYS A 588 -21.32 18.97 39.07
N PRO A 589 -21.05 20.28 39.12
CA PRO A 589 -20.00 20.77 40.00
C PRO A 589 -20.50 20.65 41.46
N ALA A 590 -19.76 19.89 42.27
CA ALA A 590 -19.86 19.95 43.71
C ALA A 590 -19.27 21.27 44.18
N ASN A 591 -20.14 22.26 44.41
CA ASN A 591 -19.88 23.36 45.31
C ASN A 591 -21.17 23.59 46.11
N ASP A 592 -21.26 22.92 47.25
CA ASP A 592 -22.10 23.37 48.35
C ASP A 592 -21.48 24.66 48.89
N ASN A 593 -22.07 25.80 48.52
CA ASN A 593 -22.30 27.00 49.34
C ASN A 593 -22.60 28.23 48.46
N ALA A 594 -23.87 28.41 48.06
CA ALA A 594 -24.56 29.71 47.98
C ALA A 594 -25.96 29.54 47.33
N PRO A 595 -26.99 30.29 47.75
CA PRO A 595 -28.39 29.96 47.49
C PRO A 595 -28.93 30.49 46.15
N PHE A 596 -29.85 29.72 45.56
CA PHE A 596 -31.01 30.10 44.74
C PHE A 596 -30.97 31.42 43.92
N SER A 597 -31.17 31.31 42.60
CA SER A 597 -32.40 31.84 41.96
C SER A 597 -32.54 31.38 40.50
N MET A 598 -33.72 30.83 40.17
CA MET A 598 -34.20 30.72 38.80
C MET A 598 -34.54 32.11 38.26
N ARG A 599 -34.26 32.37 36.97
CA ARG A 599 -35.19 33.14 36.12
C ARG A 599 -35.05 32.77 34.64
N LYS A 600 -36.22 32.57 34.05
CA LYS A 600 -36.54 32.26 32.65
C LYS A 600 -36.21 33.42 31.69
N ALA A 601 -36.12 33.02 30.42
CA ALA A 601 -36.54 33.72 29.20
C ALA A 601 -35.69 34.91 28.70
N ALA A 602 -35.10 34.76 27.51
CA ALA A 602 -35.63 35.25 26.22
C ALA A 602 -34.82 34.63 25.07
#